data_AF-A0A7C5VNU8-F1
#
_entry.id   AF-A0A7C5VNU8-F1
#
_cell.length_a   1.000
_cell.length_b   1.000
_cell.length_c   1.000
_cell.angle_alpha   90.00
_cell.angle_beta   90.00
_cell.angle_gamma   90.00
#
_symmetry.space_group_name_H-M   'P 1'
#
loop_
_entity.id
_entity.type
_entity.pdbx_description
1 polymer ?
#
loop_
_entity_poly.entity_id
_entity_poly.type
_entity_poly.pdbx_seq_one_letter_code
_entity_poly.pdbx_strand_id
1 'polypeptide(L)'
;MSEEKILMREGEDLARIAVESGMGSRQLLNLYRMAYKMFKRGELARQLAYIEACIMRQMGRDVKGFMAFARIRELLKKYENNSYSFVRVLMYAAMLYDYCEKEPTMKHRMVAEPIIRRIVEDRDMSLESISLRLRGRNLDIHVKVQGLFMSPKALSDEIVNALKRREEFSNLSLRVRVESR
;
A
#
# COMPACT_ATOMS: atom_id res chain seq x y z
N MET A 1 21.36 -6.42 14.33
CA MET A 1 20.17 -6.66 13.47
C MET A 1 20.56 -7.70 12.44
N SER A 2 19.75 -8.74 12.18
CA SER A 2 20.12 -9.78 11.21
C SER A 2 20.14 -9.25 9.78
N GLU A 3 21.00 -9.81 8.93
CA GLU A 3 21.08 -9.47 7.50
C GLU A 3 19.71 -9.57 6.82
N GLU A 4 18.95 -10.61 7.11
CA GLU A 4 17.59 -10.80 6.57
C GLU A 4 16.64 -9.64 6.92
N LYS A 5 16.73 -9.10 8.14
CA LYS A 5 15.90 -7.94 8.55
C LYS A 5 16.29 -6.67 7.79
N ILE A 6 17.55 -6.53 7.40
CA ILE A 6 18.02 -5.40 6.58
C ILE A 6 17.44 -5.53 5.16
N LEU A 7 17.55 -6.71 4.55
CA LEU A 7 17.00 -6.97 3.20
C LEU A 7 15.47 -6.78 3.16
N MET A 8 14.77 -7.22 4.20
CA MET A 8 13.32 -7.02 4.33
C MET A 8 12.97 -5.52 4.39
N ARG A 9 13.68 -4.72 5.19
CA ARG A 9 13.46 -3.27 5.29
C ARG A 9 13.72 -2.56 3.97
N GLU A 10 14.81 -2.89 3.28
CA GLU A 10 15.09 -2.31 1.97
C GLU A 10 14.04 -2.70 0.92
N GLY A 11 13.50 -3.92 1.02
CA GLY A 11 12.37 -4.36 0.20
C GLY A 11 11.09 -3.56 0.52
N GLU A 12 10.79 -3.35 1.79
CA GLU A 12 9.66 -2.52 2.22
C GLU A 12 9.81 -1.07 1.75
N ASP A 13 10.98 -0.47 1.90
CA ASP A 13 11.28 0.88 1.42
C ASP A 13 11.10 0.98 -0.10
N LEU A 14 11.59 0.00 -0.86
CA LEU A 14 11.37 -0.07 -2.30
C LEU A 14 9.87 -0.21 -2.64
N ALA A 15 9.11 -1.00 -1.89
CA ALA A 15 7.66 -1.15 -2.09
C ALA A 15 6.92 0.17 -1.86
N ARG A 16 7.24 0.92 -0.80
CA ARG A 16 6.68 2.26 -0.55
C ARG A 16 6.97 3.21 -1.71
N ILE A 17 8.23 3.29 -2.14
CA ILE A 17 8.63 4.14 -3.27
C ILE A 17 7.89 3.73 -4.56
N ALA A 18 7.69 2.43 -4.78
CA ALA A 18 6.94 1.91 -5.92
C ALA A 18 5.48 2.38 -5.91
N VAL A 19 4.80 2.26 -4.77
CA VAL A 19 3.43 2.75 -4.58
C VAL A 19 3.35 4.26 -4.80
N GLU A 20 4.20 5.03 -4.13
CA GLU A 20 4.19 6.50 -4.18
C GLU A 20 4.48 7.05 -5.58
N SER A 21 5.36 6.39 -6.33
CA SER A 21 5.69 6.76 -7.72
C SER A 21 4.73 6.18 -8.77
N GLY A 22 3.72 5.41 -8.33
CA GLY A 22 2.70 4.82 -9.20
C GLY A 22 3.18 3.64 -10.05
N MET A 23 4.28 2.98 -9.68
CA MET A 23 4.71 1.72 -10.28
C MET A 23 3.69 0.63 -9.92
N GLY A 24 3.13 -0.08 -10.91
CA GLY A 24 2.19 -1.15 -10.64
C GLY A 24 2.86 -2.39 -10.03
N SER A 25 2.16 -3.09 -9.14
CA SER A 25 2.64 -4.34 -8.49
C SER A 25 3.16 -5.39 -9.48
N ARG A 26 2.50 -5.52 -10.64
CA ARG A 26 2.93 -6.43 -11.73
C ARG A 26 4.30 -6.06 -12.32
N GLN A 27 4.63 -4.78 -12.41
CA GLN A 27 5.94 -4.34 -12.92
C GLN A 27 7.05 -4.78 -11.97
N LEU A 28 6.87 -4.55 -10.67
CA LEU A 28 7.81 -4.98 -9.63
C LEU A 28 7.95 -6.51 -9.58
N LEU A 29 6.82 -7.24 -9.65
CA LEU A 29 6.80 -8.69 -9.69
C LEU A 29 7.52 -9.26 -10.93
N ASN A 30 7.36 -8.63 -12.10
CA ASN A 30 8.04 -9.06 -13.32
C ASN A 30 9.56 -8.87 -13.23
N LEU A 31 10.03 -7.77 -12.63
CA LEU A 31 11.45 -7.56 -12.37
C LEU A 31 12.01 -8.61 -11.41
N TYR A 32 11.31 -8.88 -10.30
CA TYR A 32 11.69 -9.96 -9.39
C TYR A 32 11.78 -11.31 -10.10
N ARG A 33 10.75 -11.70 -10.86
CA ARG A 33 10.73 -12.99 -11.60
C ARG A 33 11.88 -13.10 -12.59
N MET A 34 12.21 -12.01 -13.29
CA MET A 34 13.34 -11.96 -14.22
C MET A 34 14.66 -12.17 -13.48
N ALA A 35 14.93 -11.38 -12.44
CA ALA A 35 16.14 -11.47 -11.64
C ALA A 35 16.28 -12.85 -10.96
N TYR A 36 15.21 -13.37 -10.38
CA TYR A 36 15.17 -14.69 -9.74
C TYR A 36 15.46 -15.82 -10.73
N LYS A 37 14.88 -15.76 -11.94
CA LYS A 37 15.13 -16.77 -12.99
C LYS A 37 16.61 -16.78 -13.41
N MET A 38 17.23 -15.61 -13.58
CA MET A 38 18.65 -15.48 -13.91
C MET A 38 19.54 -15.93 -12.75
N PHE A 39 19.17 -15.60 -11.51
CA PHE A 39 19.87 -16.05 -10.30
C PHE A 39 19.87 -17.57 -10.18
N LYS A 40 18.71 -18.21 -10.35
CA LYS A 40 18.56 -19.67 -10.31
C LYS A 40 19.41 -20.39 -11.36
N ARG A 41 19.72 -19.74 -12.48
CA ARG A 41 20.59 -20.26 -13.56
C ARG A 41 22.07 -19.96 -13.35
N GLY A 42 22.45 -19.21 -12.31
CA GLY A 42 23.82 -18.74 -12.10
C GLY A 42 24.27 -17.66 -13.11
N GLU A 43 23.32 -17.03 -13.81
CA GLU A 43 23.61 -16.08 -14.89
C GLU A 43 23.48 -14.62 -14.45
N LEU A 44 22.89 -14.36 -13.27
CA LEU A 44 22.53 -13.01 -12.85
C LEU A 44 23.72 -12.05 -12.88
N ALA A 45 24.88 -12.44 -12.31
CA ALA A 45 26.09 -11.62 -12.31
C ALA A 45 26.54 -11.22 -13.73
N ARG A 46 26.41 -12.11 -14.72
CA ARG A 46 26.76 -11.84 -16.12
C ARG A 46 25.69 -11.03 -16.86
N GLN A 47 24.47 -10.98 -16.33
CA GLN A 47 23.32 -10.29 -16.94
C GLN A 47 22.89 -9.04 -16.16
N LEU A 48 23.65 -8.59 -15.16
CA LEU A 48 23.37 -7.35 -14.43
C LEU A 48 23.26 -6.15 -15.40
N ALA A 49 24.14 -6.07 -16.39
CA ALA A 49 24.09 -5.03 -17.44
C ALA A 49 22.80 -5.07 -18.25
N TYR A 50 22.26 -6.28 -18.53
CA TYR A 50 20.98 -6.43 -19.21
C TYR A 50 19.83 -5.93 -18.35
N ILE A 51 19.82 -6.28 -17.05
CA ILE A 51 18.81 -5.78 -16.11
C ILE A 51 18.89 -4.26 -15.97
N GLU A 52 20.09 -3.70 -15.84
CA GLU A 52 20.29 -2.25 -15.76
C GLU A 52 19.77 -1.55 -17.03
N ALA A 53 20.09 -2.08 -18.21
CA ALA A 53 19.59 -1.55 -19.48
C ALA A 53 18.05 -1.63 -19.58
N CYS A 54 17.42 -2.71 -19.10
CA CYS A 54 15.97 -2.80 -19.02
C CYS A 54 15.37 -1.72 -18.10
N ILE A 55 15.99 -1.47 -16.95
CA ILE A 55 15.55 -0.43 -16.01
C ILE A 55 15.70 0.95 -16.64
N MET A 56 16.86 1.26 -17.23
CA MET A 56 17.11 2.53 -17.91
C MET A 56 16.13 2.77 -19.06
N ARG A 57 15.78 1.71 -19.81
CA ARG A 57 14.76 1.79 -20.86
C ARG A 57 13.37 2.14 -20.31
N GLN A 58 12.98 1.60 -19.15
CA GLN A 58 11.70 2.00 -18.54
C GLN A 58 11.76 3.45 -18.07
N MET A 59 12.86 3.88 -17.45
CA MET A 59 13.04 5.28 -17.04
C MET A 59 12.96 6.25 -18.22
N GLY A 60 13.60 5.92 -19.36
CA GLY A 60 13.58 6.76 -20.56
C GLY A 60 12.24 6.80 -21.32
N ARG A 61 11.29 5.92 -20.98
CA ARG A 61 9.93 5.93 -21.53
C ARG A 61 8.97 6.85 -20.79
N ASP A 62 9.44 7.52 -19.74
CA ASP A 62 8.63 8.40 -18.88
C ASP A 62 7.35 7.71 -18.36
N VAL A 63 7.46 6.43 -18.02
CA VAL A 63 6.35 5.67 -17.42
C VAL A 63 6.26 5.96 -15.92
N LYS A 64 5.06 5.79 -15.35
CA LYS A 64 4.89 5.77 -13.89
C LYS A 64 5.86 4.80 -13.23
N GLY A 65 6.35 5.15 -12.05
CA GLY A 65 7.32 4.34 -11.31
C GLY A 65 8.78 4.78 -11.46
N PHE A 66 9.08 5.94 -12.06
CA PHE A 66 10.45 6.42 -12.29
C PHE A 66 11.33 6.32 -11.03
N MET A 67 10.85 6.82 -9.89
CA MET A 67 11.62 6.79 -8.63
C MET A 67 11.90 5.37 -8.15
N ALA A 68 10.96 4.44 -8.33
CA ALA A 68 11.20 3.04 -8.00
C ALA A 68 12.20 2.38 -8.95
N PHE A 69 12.16 2.68 -10.26
CA PHE A 69 13.19 2.21 -11.19
C PHE A 69 14.58 2.76 -10.83
N ALA A 70 14.67 4.05 -10.48
CA ALA A 70 15.91 4.65 -9.99
C ALA A 70 16.42 3.93 -8.74
N ARG A 71 15.54 3.68 -7.76
CA ARG A 71 15.89 2.94 -6.54
C ARG A 71 16.34 1.51 -6.81
N ILE A 72 15.69 0.80 -7.72
CA ILE A 72 16.10 -0.55 -8.12
C ILE A 72 17.50 -0.52 -8.74
N ARG A 73 17.81 0.48 -9.56
CA ARG A 73 19.15 0.66 -10.14
C ARG A 73 20.21 0.91 -9.08
N GLU A 74 19.93 1.71 -8.05
CA GLU A 74 20.83 1.90 -6.90
C GLU A 74 21.08 0.57 -6.17
N LEU A 75 20.01 -0.19 -5.90
CA LEU A 75 20.10 -1.50 -5.24
C LEU A 75 20.89 -2.51 -6.08
N LEU A 76 20.73 -2.48 -7.41
CA LEU A 76 21.48 -3.32 -8.33
C LEU A 76 22.99 -3.07 -8.20
N LYS A 77 23.41 -1.80 -8.13
CA LYS A 77 24.82 -1.41 -7.92
C LYS A 77 25.31 -1.79 -6.53
N LYS A 78 24.53 -1.50 -5.49
CA LYS A 78 24.86 -1.84 -4.11
C LYS A 78 25.13 -3.33 -3.92
N TYR A 79 24.35 -4.17 -4.60
CA TYR A 79 24.41 -5.62 -4.49
C TYR A 79 25.05 -6.30 -5.71
N GLU A 80 25.88 -5.60 -6.48
CA GLU A 80 26.51 -6.13 -7.71
C GLU A 80 27.30 -7.44 -7.44
N ASN A 81 27.97 -7.50 -6.29
CA ASN A 81 28.76 -8.65 -5.85
C ASN A 81 27.95 -9.61 -4.93
N ASN A 82 26.69 -9.30 -4.64
CA ASN A 82 25.80 -10.14 -3.84
C ASN A 82 24.42 -10.24 -4.50
N SER A 83 24.40 -10.99 -5.61
CA SER A 83 23.21 -11.27 -6.41
C SER A 83 22.05 -11.87 -5.60
N TYR A 84 22.34 -12.65 -4.55
CA TYR A 84 21.32 -13.21 -3.66
C TYR A 84 20.55 -12.10 -2.94
N SER A 85 21.26 -11.17 -2.30
CA SER A 85 20.67 -10.06 -1.57
C SER A 85 19.83 -9.15 -2.46
N PHE A 86 20.29 -8.86 -3.69
CA PHE A 86 19.48 -8.11 -4.67
C PHE A 86 18.12 -8.78 -4.94
N VAL A 87 18.13 -10.10 -5.20
CA VAL A 87 16.92 -10.87 -5.47
C VAL A 87 16.00 -10.93 -4.25
N ARG A 88 16.56 -11.04 -3.03
CA ARG A 88 15.78 -10.99 -1.78
C ARG A 88 15.08 -9.66 -1.58
N VAL A 89 15.76 -8.54 -1.84
CA VAL A 89 15.14 -7.20 -1.74
C VAL A 89 13.98 -7.07 -2.72
N LEU A 90 14.17 -7.46 -3.99
CA LEU A 90 13.08 -7.46 -4.98
C LEU A 90 11.91 -8.37 -4.59
N MET A 91 12.21 -9.54 -4.01
CA MET A 91 11.19 -10.46 -3.51
C MET A 91 10.35 -9.80 -2.41
N TYR A 92 11.00 -9.22 -1.40
CA TYR A 92 10.31 -8.54 -0.31
C TYR A 92 9.49 -7.35 -0.81
N ALA A 93 10.04 -6.55 -1.71
CA ALA A 93 9.32 -5.44 -2.30
C ALA A 93 8.05 -5.91 -3.03
N ALA A 94 8.12 -6.98 -3.81
CA ALA A 94 6.96 -7.55 -4.48
C ALA A 94 5.92 -8.12 -3.50
N MET A 95 6.35 -8.75 -2.39
CA MET A 95 5.46 -9.31 -1.38
C MET A 95 4.80 -8.25 -0.50
N LEU A 96 5.48 -7.14 -0.23
CA LEU A 96 5.01 -6.08 0.66
C LEU A 96 4.28 -4.95 -0.08
N TYR A 97 4.28 -4.95 -1.42
CA TYR A 97 3.62 -3.93 -2.23
C TYR A 97 2.17 -3.68 -1.80
N ASP A 98 1.35 -4.72 -1.72
CA ASP A 98 -0.08 -4.60 -1.36
C ASP A 98 -0.28 -4.08 0.07
N TYR A 99 0.64 -4.43 0.97
CA TYR A 99 0.64 -3.92 2.33
C TYR A 99 0.92 -2.41 2.32
N CYS A 100 1.99 -1.96 1.66
CA CYS A 100 2.33 -0.54 1.53
C CYS A 100 1.23 0.27 0.82
N GLU A 101 0.59 -0.29 -0.21
CA GLU A 101 -0.50 0.37 -0.94
C GLU A 101 -1.73 0.59 -0.03
N LYS A 102 -2.05 -0.40 0.81
CA LYS A 102 -3.23 -0.35 1.69
C LYS A 102 -2.95 0.27 3.04
N GLU A 103 -1.69 0.38 3.45
CA GLU A 103 -1.26 0.87 4.78
C GLU A 103 -1.94 2.20 5.16
N PRO A 104 -2.01 3.23 4.28
CA PRO A 104 -2.72 4.46 4.62
C PRO A 104 -4.19 4.21 4.95
N THR A 105 -4.90 3.42 4.16
CA THR A 105 -6.32 3.10 4.41
C THR A 105 -6.48 2.26 5.69
N MET A 106 -5.57 1.32 5.93
CA MET A 106 -5.57 0.48 7.15
C MET A 106 -5.40 1.33 8.41
N LYS A 107 -4.48 2.30 8.41
CA LYS A 107 -4.28 3.23 9.55
C LYS A 107 -5.56 3.98 9.88
N HIS A 108 -6.23 4.55 8.88
CA HIS A 108 -7.52 5.22 9.10
C HIS A 108 -8.59 4.24 9.60
N ARG A 109 -8.62 3.00 9.09
CA ARG A 109 -9.59 1.99 9.55
C ARG A 109 -9.41 1.65 11.03
N MET A 110 -8.17 1.46 11.49
CA MET A 110 -7.87 1.13 12.88
C MET A 110 -8.40 2.19 13.87
N VAL A 111 -8.45 3.45 13.46
CA VAL A 111 -9.00 4.55 14.27
C VAL A 111 -10.52 4.70 14.06
N ALA A 112 -11.00 4.62 12.82
CA ALA A 112 -12.40 4.85 12.50
C ALA A 112 -13.33 3.76 13.01
N GLU A 113 -12.92 2.49 12.89
CA GLU A 113 -13.76 1.33 13.23
C GLU A 113 -14.28 1.35 14.68
N PRO A 114 -13.45 1.52 15.73
CA PRO A 114 -13.95 1.58 17.10
C PRO A 114 -14.87 2.79 17.36
N ILE A 115 -14.64 3.92 16.69
CA ILE A 115 -15.47 5.12 16.82
C ILE A 115 -16.86 4.87 16.20
N ILE A 116 -16.89 4.35 14.98
CA ILE A 116 -18.13 4.05 14.25
C ILE A 116 -18.93 3.00 15.00
N ARG A 117 -18.27 1.92 15.45
CA ARG A 117 -18.90 0.84 16.21
C ARG A 117 -19.62 1.38 17.45
N ARG A 118 -18.93 2.20 18.25
CA ARG A 118 -19.52 2.81 19.44
C ARG A 118 -20.75 3.67 19.11
N ILE A 119 -20.68 4.51 18.08
CA ILE A 119 -21.82 5.35 17.66
C ILE A 119 -23.03 4.49 17.25
N VAL A 120 -22.80 3.37 16.56
CA VAL A 120 -23.86 2.46 16.14
C VAL A 120 -24.47 1.73 17.33
N GLU A 121 -23.64 1.21 18.23
CA GLU A 121 -24.07 0.46 19.42
C GLU A 121 -24.77 1.37 20.46
N ASP A 122 -24.33 2.62 20.63
CA ASP A 122 -24.98 3.63 21.50
C ASP A 122 -26.41 4.00 21.04
N ARG A 123 -26.82 3.52 19.85
CA ARG A 123 -28.14 3.71 19.25
C ARG A 123 -28.94 2.41 19.15
N ASP A 124 -28.55 1.37 19.87
CA ASP A 124 -29.19 0.05 19.84
C ASP A 124 -29.23 -0.59 18.43
N MET A 125 -28.31 -0.19 17.55
CA MET A 125 -28.11 -0.80 16.23
C MET A 125 -26.93 -1.76 16.25
N SER A 126 -26.91 -2.71 15.32
CA SER A 126 -25.77 -3.65 15.15
C SER A 126 -24.93 -3.27 13.94
N LEU A 127 -23.60 -3.19 14.11
CA LEU A 127 -22.67 -2.93 13.02
C LEU A 127 -22.35 -4.22 12.27
N GLU A 128 -22.75 -4.33 11.00
CA GLU A 128 -22.45 -5.49 10.16
C GLU A 128 -21.06 -5.41 9.51
N SER A 129 -20.74 -4.26 8.90
CA SER A 129 -19.44 -4.08 8.24
C SER A 129 -19.08 -2.62 8.02
N ILE A 130 -17.78 -2.38 7.94
CA ILE A 130 -17.21 -1.08 7.55
C ILE A 130 -16.23 -1.30 6.41
N SER A 131 -16.35 -0.50 5.35
CA SER A 131 -15.36 -0.45 4.28
C SER A 131 -14.90 0.98 4.02
N LEU A 132 -13.58 1.16 3.89
CA LEU A 132 -12.94 2.45 3.65
C LEU A 132 -12.26 2.43 2.27
N ARG A 133 -12.32 3.56 1.58
CA ARG A 133 -11.57 3.81 0.35
C ARG A 133 -10.93 5.18 0.42
N LEU A 134 -9.60 5.22 0.45
CA LEU A 134 -8.84 6.47 0.39
C LEU A 134 -8.43 6.75 -1.05
N ARG A 135 -8.68 7.99 -1.51
CA ARG A 135 -8.24 8.50 -2.82
C ARG A 135 -7.70 9.91 -2.64
N GLY A 136 -6.37 10.04 -2.56
CA GLY A 136 -5.75 11.30 -2.19
C GLY A 136 -6.23 11.74 -0.81
N ARG A 137 -6.87 12.91 -0.73
CA ARG A 137 -7.44 13.44 0.53
C ARG A 137 -8.91 13.06 0.76
N ASN A 138 -9.52 12.30 -0.15
CA ASN A 138 -10.91 11.87 -0.01
C ASN A 138 -10.97 10.50 0.65
N LEU A 139 -11.68 10.39 1.77
CA LEU A 139 -11.94 9.12 2.44
C LEU A 139 -13.44 8.80 2.36
N ASP A 140 -13.79 7.84 1.50
CA ASP A 140 -15.13 7.29 1.42
C ASP A 140 -15.27 6.14 2.44
N ILE A 141 -16.26 6.23 3.31
CA ILE A 141 -16.57 5.25 4.36
C ILE A 141 -17.98 4.72 4.10
N HIS A 142 -18.10 3.41 3.91
CA HIS A 142 -19.39 2.75 3.84
C HIS A 142 -19.61 1.93 5.09
N VAL A 143 -20.74 2.17 5.74
CA VAL A 143 -21.13 1.54 7.01
C VAL A 143 -22.43 0.79 6.77
N LYS A 144 -22.40 -0.52 7.03
CA LYS A 144 -23.60 -1.36 7.01
C LYS A 144 -24.04 -1.64 8.43
N VAL A 145 -25.30 -1.37 8.70
CA VAL A 145 -25.92 -1.56 10.02
C VAL A 145 -27.19 -2.39 9.89
N GLN A 146 -27.58 -3.02 10.98
CA GLN A 146 -28.85 -3.70 11.15
C GLN A 146 -29.69 -2.98 12.21
N GLY A 147 -31.00 -2.88 11.97
CA GLY A 147 -31.94 -2.24 12.89
C GLY A 147 -31.98 -0.72 12.77
N LEU A 148 -31.67 -0.16 11.59
CA LEU A 148 -31.70 1.29 11.38
C LEU A 148 -33.13 1.83 11.46
N PHE A 149 -33.47 2.52 12.55
CA PHE A 149 -34.75 3.21 12.73
C PHE A 149 -34.65 4.73 12.57
N MET A 150 -33.43 5.27 12.43
CA MET A 150 -33.18 6.71 12.21
C MET A 150 -32.84 7.02 10.75
N SER A 151 -32.82 8.31 10.39
CA SER A 151 -32.38 8.72 9.06
C SER A 151 -30.93 8.29 8.81
N PRO A 152 -30.61 7.61 7.68
CA PRO A 152 -29.24 7.27 7.30
C PRO A 152 -28.31 8.49 7.26
N LYS A 153 -28.86 9.66 6.88
CA LYS A 153 -28.11 10.92 6.86
C LYS A 153 -27.73 11.38 8.25
N ALA A 154 -28.64 11.28 9.23
CA ALA A 154 -28.36 11.67 10.60
C ALA A 154 -27.22 10.84 11.22
N LEU A 155 -27.23 9.51 11.01
CA LEU A 155 -26.13 8.64 11.44
C LEU A 155 -24.82 8.95 10.69
N SER A 156 -24.90 9.22 9.39
CA SER A 156 -23.73 9.62 8.60
C SER A 156 -23.09 10.91 9.12
N ASP A 157 -23.90 11.93 9.42
CA ASP A 157 -23.44 13.22 9.94
C ASP A 157 -22.81 13.06 11.34
N GLU A 158 -23.41 12.23 12.20
CA GLU A 158 -22.86 11.89 13.53
C GLU A 158 -21.48 11.25 13.42
N ILE A 159 -21.33 10.26 12.53
CA ILE A 159 -20.04 9.60 12.26
C ILE A 159 -19.01 10.60 11.71
N VAL A 160 -19.38 11.43 10.73
CA VAL A 160 -18.46 12.44 10.15
C VAL A 160 -17.97 13.39 11.25
N ASN A 161 -18.87 13.88 12.10
CA ASN A 161 -18.54 14.81 13.16
C ASN A 161 -17.62 14.17 14.21
N ALA A 162 -17.87 12.92 14.59
CA ALA A 162 -17.01 12.20 15.52
C ALA A 162 -15.61 11.95 14.96
N LEU A 163 -15.51 11.56 13.69
CA LEU A 163 -14.22 11.33 13.03
C LEU A 163 -13.44 12.64 12.84
N LYS A 164 -14.08 13.75 12.46
CA LYS A 164 -13.39 15.05 12.29
C LYS A 164 -12.78 15.62 13.58
N ARG A 165 -13.18 15.15 14.76
CA ARG A 165 -12.57 15.52 16.04
C ARG A 165 -11.22 14.84 16.28
N ARG A 166 -10.83 13.89 15.43
CA ARG A 166 -9.56 13.18 15.47
C ARG A 166 -8.58 13.81 14.48
N GLU A 167 -7.35 14.04 14.90
CA GLU A 167 -6.32 14.69 14.08
C GLU A 167 -6.07 13.94 12.77
N GLU A 168 -6.16 12.62 12.80
CA GLU A 168 -5.96 11.70 11.66
C GLU A 168 -6.95 11.96 10.51
N PHE A 169 -8.11 12.55 10.78
CA PHE A 169 -9.15 12.82 9.78
C PHE A 169 -9.37 14.31 9.53
N SER A 170 -8.73 15.19 10.32
CA SER A 170 -8.93 16.65 10.28
C SER A 170 -8.73 17.25 8.88
N ASN A 171 -7.72 16.76 8.15
CA ASN A 171 -7.33 17.22 6.83
C ASN A 171 -7.96 16.42 5.67
N LEU A 172 -8.88 15.49 5.97
CA LEU A 172 -9.53 14.65 4.98
C LEU A 172 -10.93 15.16 4.64
N SER A 173 -11.29 15.04 3.37
CA SER A 173 -12.67 15.15 2.93
C SER A 173 -13.37 13.81 3.16
N LEU A 174 -14.20 13.74 4.20
CA LEU A 174 -14.92 12.53 4.60
C LEU A 174 -16.26 12.44 3.87
N ARG A 175 -16.56 11.26 3.33
CA ARG A 175 -17.90 10.90 2.86
C ARG A 175 -18.35 9.62 3.51
N VAL A 176 -19.38 9.68 4.34
CA VAL A 176 -19.97 8.50 4.98
C VAL A 176 -21.27 8.14 4.27
N ARG A 177 -21.43 6.85 3.95
CA ARG A 177 -22.68 6.27 3.45
C ARG A 177 -23.13 5.17 4.39
N VAL A 178 -24.33 5.31 4.92
CA VAL A 178 -24.99 4.31 5.76
C VAL A 178 -25.99 3.53 4.92
N GLU A 179 -25.89 2.20 4.97
CA GLU A 179 -26.83 1.27 4.36
C GLU A 179 -27.44 0.41 5.47
N SER A 180 -28.76 0.18 5.41
CA SER A 180 -29.44 -0.79 6.27
C SER A 180 -29.89 -1.99 5.45
N ARG A 181 -29.82 -3.17 6.07
CA ARG A 181 -30.69 -4.29 5.72
C ARG A 181 -31.97 -4.27 6.52
#